data_AF-A0A2S7R5B4-F1
#
_entry.id   AF-A0A2S7R5B4-F1
#
_cell.length_a   1.000
_cell.length_b   1.000
_cell.length_c   1.000
_cell.angle_alpha   90.00
_cell.angle_beta   90.00
_cell.angle_gamma   90.00
#
_symmetry.space_group_name_H-M   'P 1'
#
loop_
_entity.id
_entity.type
_entity.pdbx_description
1 polymer ?
#
loop_
_entity_poly.entity_id
_entity_poly.type
_entity_poly.pdbx_seq_one_letter_code
_entity_poly.pdbx_strand_id
1 'polypeptide(L)'
;MQIDPSLLLAAATDPGMMNRNMQSPFSDAHFSDQQFVAQAAQAFPPPPPPPIAVYFRLHPSSDVPTNTRLWVSTLNSVSVDVLRQLAASKVPGTFVSRVEGCMGPPDQEITIPIDYDDELEAYLRDIGGVKPIFSVQLVSWKNP
;
A
#
# COMPACT_ATOMS: atom_id res chain seq x y z
N MET A 1 17.36 -28.58 35.88
CA MET A 1 18.06 -28.67 34.59
C MET A 1 16.99 -28.57 33.50
N GLN A 2 17.15 -27.57 32.64
CA GLN A 2 16.23 -27.17 31.58
C GLN A 2 16.43 -28.13 30.39
N ILE A 3 15.38 -28.78 29.91
CA ILE A 3 15.46 -29.64 28.72
C ILE A 3 15.31 -28.72 27.50
N ASP A 4 16.28 -28.77 26.60
CA ASP A 4 16.38 -27.88 25.44
C ASP A 4 15.24 -28.16 24.43
N PRO A 5 14.50 -27.14 23.94
CA PRO A 5 13.33 -27.34 23.09
C PRO A 5 13.64 -27.92 21.69
N SER A 6 14.92 -27.98 21.32
CA SER A 6 15.38 -28.58 20.06
C SER A 6 15.23 -30.12 20.03
N LEU A 7 15.08 -30.79 21.19
CA LEU A 7 14.87 -32.24 21.27
C LEU A 7 13.44 -32.69 20.92
N LEU A 8 12.45 -31.81 21.02
CA LEU A 8 11.05 -32.14 20.68
C LEU A 8 10.81 -32.12 19.16
N LEU A 9 11.63 -31.40 18.40
CA LEU A 9 11.47 -31.30 16.95
C LEU A 9 12.10 -32.49 16.21
N ALA A 10 13.11 -33.13 16.80
CA ALA A 10 13.74 -34.33 16.22
C ALA A 10 12.82 -35.57 16.28
N ALA A 11 11.87 -35.63 17.23
CA ALA A 11 10.93 -36.74 17.36
C ALA A 11 9.73 -36.67 16.38
N ALA A 12 9.56 -35.55 15.68
CA ALA A 12 8.42 -35.36 14.76
C ALA A 12 8.70 -35.81 13.31
N THR A 13 9.91 -36.33 13.02
CA THR A 13 10.30 -36.72 11.64
C THR A 13 10.81 -38.15 11.57
N ASP A 14 10.08 -39.11 12.14
CA ASP A 14 10.26 -40.52 11.79
C ASP A 14 9.00 -41.06 11.06
N PRO A 15 9.04 -41.20 9.72
CA PRO A 15 8.00 -41.87 8.96
C PRO A 15 8.25 -43.38 9.00
N GLY A 16 7.90 -44.02 10.12
CA GLY A 16 8.29 -45.40 10.39
C GLY A 16 7.27 -46.20 11.20
N MET A 17 6.21 -46.66 10.52
CA MET A 17 5.59 -47.96 10.81
C MET A 17 4.96 -48.16 12.21
N MET A 18 3.77 -47.62 12.48
CA MET A 18 2.77 -48.24 13.39
C MET A 18 1.50 -47.37 13.49
N ASN A 19 0.59 -47.47 12.51
CA ASN A 19 -0.81 -47.12 12.79
C ASN A 19 -1.77 -47.98 11.96
N ARG A 20 -1.70 -49.29 12.20
CA ARG A 20 -2.72 -50.24 11.77
C ARG A 20 -3.69 -50.35 12.95
N ASN A 21 -4.95 -49.99 12.69
CA ASN A 21 -6.15 -50.15 13.53
C ASN A 21 -6.38 -49.10 14.63
N MET A 22 -7.07 -48.02 14.27
CA MET A 22 -8.32 -47.56 14.89
C MET A 22 -8.85 -46.38 14.05
N GLN A 23 -9.77 -46.67 13.14
CA GLN A 23 -10.42 -45.69 12.27
C GLN A 23 -11.35 -44.79 13.12
N SER A 24 -10.90 -43.58 13.44
CA SER A 24 -11.76 -42.50 13.96
C SER A 24 -12.42 -41.77 12.79
N PRO A 25 -13.77 -41.69 12.70
CA PRO A 25 -14.47 -40.99 11.61
C PRO A 25 -14.44 -39.44 11.72
N PHE A 26 -13.61 -38.87 12.59
CA PHE A 26 -13.54 -37.42 12.82
C PHE A 26 -12.57 -36.67 11.89
N SER A 27 -11.82 -37.38 11.02
CA SER A 27 -10.85 -36.75 10.11
C SER A 27 -11.52 -36.11 8.89
N ASP A 28 -12.58 -36.69 8.34
CA ASP A 28 -13.21 -36.24 7.07
C ASP A 28 -13.94 -34.90 7.17
N ALA A 29 -14.48 -34.56 8.34
CA ALA A 29 -15.21 -33.30 8.56
C ALA A 29 -14.28 -32.07 8.49
N HIS A 30 -13.02 -32.21 8.88
CA HIS A 30 -12.08 -31.09 8.92
C HIS A 30 -11.52 -30.76 7.53
N PHE A 31 -11.37 -31.75 6.65
CA PHE A 31 -10.94 -31.54 5.27
C PHE A 31 -12.03 -30.87 4.42
N SER A 32 -13.29 -31.23 4.64
CA SER A 32 -14.42 -30.65 3.91
C SER A 32 -14.65 -29.20 4.32
N ASP A 33 -14.63 -28.86 5.61
CA ASP A 33 -14.78 -27.47 6.08
C ASP A 33 -13.67 -26.53 5.55
N GLN A 34 -12.40 -26.97 5.56
CA GLN A 34 -11.29 -26.20 4.97
C GLN A 34 -11.41 -26.02 3.46
N GLN A 35 -11.91 -27.02 2.73
CA GLN A 35 -12.15 -26.90 1.29
C GLN A 35 -13.30 -25.93 0.98
N PHE A 36 -14.37 -25.90 1.79
CA PHE A 36 -15.46 -24.94 1.64
C PHE A 36 -15.01 -23.50 1.94
N VAL A 37 -14.19 -23.28 2.97
CA VAL A 37 -13.64 -21.94 3.28
C VAL A 37 -12.70 -21.44 2.19
N ALA A 38 -11.83 -22.30 1.64
CA ALA A 38 -10.93 -21.93 0.55
C ALA A 38 -11.69 -21.62 -0.76
N GLN A 39 -12.74 -22.39 -1.08
CA GLN A 39 -13.60 -22.13 -2.25
C GLN A 39 -14.44 -20.87 -2.07
N ALA A 40 -14.95 -20.60 -0.86
CA ALA A 40 -15.66 -19.36 -0.56
C ALA A 40 -14.75 -18.13 -0.66
N ALA A 41 -13.49 -18.22 -0.22
CA ALA A 41 -12.51 -17.14 -0.36
C ALA A 41 -12.16 -16.83 -1.84
N GLN A 42 -12.30 -17.80 -2.75
CA GLN A 42 -12.11 -17.62 -4.19
C GLN A 42 -13.37 -17.02 -4.88
N ALA A 43 -14.54 -17.12 -4.24
CA ALA A 43 -15.81 -16.65 -4.79
C ALA A 43 -16.05 -15.14 -4.57
N PHE A 44 -15.32 -14.51 -3.63
CA PHE A 44 -15.41 -13.09 -3.36
C PHE A 44 -14.16 -12.36 -3.83
N PRO A 45 -14.28 -11.29 -4.64
CA PRO A 45 -13.12 -10.46 -4.96
C PRO A 45 -12.54 -9.89 -3.67
N PRO A 46 -11.20 -9.71 -3.60
CA PRO A 46 -10.58 -9.08 -2.44
C PRO A 46 -11.19 -7.68 -2.23
N PRO A 47 -11.37 -7.25 -0.96
CA PRO A 47 -11.89 -5.92 -0.70
C PRO A 47 -10.96 -4.87 -1.32
N PRO A 48 -11.52 -3.77 -1.88
CA PRO A 48 -10.70 -2.71 -2.43
C PRO A 48 -9.80 -2.11 -1.34
N PRO A 49 -8.60 -1.62 -1.69
CA PRO A 49 -7.74 -0.95 -0.74
C PRO A 49 -8.46 0.25 -0.12
N PRO A 50 -8.24 0.53 1.18
CA PRO A 50 -8.88 1.66 1.83
C PRO A 50 -8.39 2.98 1.20
N PRO A 51 -9.27 4.00 1.11
CA PRO A 51 -8.88 5.30 0.60
C PRO A 51 -7.84 5.97 1.51
N ILE A 52 -6.87 6.66 0.91
CA ILE A 52 -5.75 7.31 1.60
C ILE A 52 -5.93 8.83 1.53
N ALA A 53 -5.89 9.50 2.69
CA ALA A 53 -5.85 10.96 2.71
C ALA A 53 -4.44 11.44 2.35
N VAL A 54 -4.33 12.24 1.29
CA VAL A 54 -3.06 12.77 0.77
C VAL A 54 -3.03 14.29 0.84
N TYR A 55 -1.90 14.85 1.23
CA TYR A 55 -1.67 16.29 1.24
C TYR A 55 -0.86 16.69 0.01
N PHE A 56 -1.24 17.79 -0.62
CA PHE A 56 -0.53 18.37 -1.75
C PHE A 56 0.00 19.73 -1.39
N ARG A 57 1.30 19.93 -1.59
CA ARG A 57 1.99 21.20 -1.44
C ARG A 57 2.43 21.70 -2.80
N LEU A 58 2.18 22.97 -3.09
CA LEU A 58 2.58 23.56 -4.37
C LEU A 58 4.10 23.71 -4.42
N HIS A 59 4.74 23.13 -5.43
CA HIS A 59 6.17 23.24 -5.64
C HIS A 59 6.54 24.70 -6.01
N PRO A 60 7.65 25.27 -5.51
CA PRO A 60 8.05 26.65 -5.77
C PRO A 60 8.25 26.97 -7.26
N SER A 61 8.60 25.98 -8.08
CA SER A 61 8.72 26.12 -9.55
C SER A 61 7.38 26.04 -10.31
N SER A 62 6.24 26.08 -9.61
CA SER A 62 4.93 26.09 -10.28
C SER A 62 4.64 27.47 -10.85
N ASP A 63 4.29 27.52 -12.13
CA ASP A 63 3.95 28.76 -12.85
C ASP A 63 2.43 28.96 -12.89
N VAL A 64 1.83 29.06 -11.71
CA VAL A 64 0.38 29.20 -11.56
C VAL A 64 0.02 30.32 -10.59
N PRO A 65 -0.89 31.24 -10.96
CA PRO A 65 -1.29 32.35 -10.10
C PRO A 65 -2.34 31.87 -9.07
N THR A 66 -1.90 31.08 -8.08
CA THR A 66 -2.75 30.62 -6.98
C THR A 66 -2.22 31.04 -5.62
N ASN A 67 -3.14 31.42 -4.72
CA ASN A 67 -2.82 31.68 -3.31
C ASN A 67 -2.81 30.38 -2.49
N THR A 68 -3.42 29.30 -3.00
CA THR A 68 -3.47 28.02 -2.28
C THR A 68 -2.13 27.29 -2.43
N ARG A 69 -1.42 27.11 -1.31
CA ARG A 69 -0.11 26.42 -1.27
C ARG A 69 -0.15 25.00 -0.68
N LEU A 70 -1.22 24.66 0.05
CA LEU A 70 -1.41 23.34 0.67
C LEU A 70 -2.90 22.96 0.60
N TRP A 71 -3.21 21.74 0.19
CA TRP A 71 -4.56 21.20 0.21
C TRP A 71 -4.55 19.68 0.45
N VAL A 72 -5.72 19.11 0.73
CA VAL A 72 -5.90 17.66 0.98
C VAL A 72 -6.83 17.08 -0.07
N SER A 73 -6.61 15.81 -0.42
CA SER A 73 -7.50 15.02 -1.25
C SER A 73 -7.53 13.56 -0.79
N THR A 74 -8.42 12.77 -1.38
CA THR A 74 -8.58 11.35 -1.09
C THR A 74 -8.15 10.53 -2.29
N LEU A 75 -7.11 9.72 -2.11
CA LEU A 75 -6.58 8.79 -3.10
C LEU A 75 -7.30 7.44 -2.95
N ASN A 76 -8.16 7.11 -3.91
CA ASN A 76 -8.97 5.87 -3.88
C ASN A 76 -8.26 4.68 -4.54
N SER A 77 -7.16 4.94 -5.24
CA SER A 77 -6.34 3.93 -5.92
C SER A 77 -4.90 4.42 -5.96
N VAL A 78 -3.94 3.53 -5.69
CA VAL A 78 -2.51 3.85 -5.69
C VAL A 78 -2.05 3.97 -7.15
N SER A 79 -2.26 5.14 -7.74
CA SER A 79 -1.86 5.46 -9.11
C SER A 79 -1.41 6.91 -9.21
N VAL A 80 -0.29 7.12 -9.90
CA VAL A 80 0.29 8.44 -10.13
C VAL A 80 -0.62 9.29 -11.03
N ASP A 81 -1.31 8.68 -11.99
CA ASP A 81 -2.27 9.41 -12.83
C ASP A 81 -3.44 9.95 -12.02
N VAL A 82 -3.98 9.15 -11.10
CA VAL A 82 -5.03 9.60 -10.17
C VAL A 82 -4.48 10.74 -9.29
N LEU A 83 -3.26 10.60 -8.79
CA LEU A 83 -2.62 11.62 -7.96
C LEU A 83 -2.43 12.94 -8.72
N ARG A 84 -1.98 12.88 -9.98
CA ARG A 84 -1.85 14.05 -10.88
C ARG A 84 -3.21 14.71 -11.13
N GLN A 85 -4.26 13.92 -11.38
CA GLN A 85 -5.62 14.44 -11.56
C GLN A 85 -6.14 15.15 -10.31
N LEU A 86 -5.97 14.55 -9.13
CA LEU A 86 -6.40 15.13 -7.86
C LEU A 86 -5.66 16.45 -7.57
N ALA A 87 -4.36 16.51 -7.83
CA ALA A 87 -3.58 17.74 -7.67
C ALA A 87 -4.01 18.85 -8.66
N ALA A 88 -4.15 18.52 -9.95
CA ALA A 88 -4.57 19.48 -10.97
C ALA A 88 -6.00 20.00 -10.75
N SER A 89 -6.89 19.18 -10.18
CA SER A 89 -8.29 19.56 -9.92
C SER A 89 -8.44 20.81 -9.04
N LYS A 90 -7.41 21.13 -8.24
CA LYS A 90 -7.43 22.29 -7.35
C LYS A 90 -7.26 23.63 -8.08
N VAL A 91 -6.54 23.64 -9.20
CA VAL A 91 -6.25 24.84 -9.99
C VAL A 91 -6.67 24.59 -11.45
N PRO A 92 -7.86 25.06 -11.85
CA PRO A 92 -8.38 24.84 -13.20
C PRO A 92 -7.43 25.35 -14.29
N GLY A 93 -7.33 24.61 -15.40
CA GLY A 93 -6.44 24.95 -16.52
C GLY A 93 -4.97 24.68 -16.24
N THR A 94 -4.66 23.78 -15.31
CA THR A 94 -3.28 23.36 -15.04
C THR A 94 -3.14 21.86 -15.22
N PHE A 95 -1.92 21.41 -15.46
CA PHE A 95 -1.54 20.00 -15.39
C PHE A 95 -0.35 19.86 -14.44
N VAL A 96 -0.16 18.65 -13.93
CA VAL A 96 0.95 18.34 -13.04
C VAL A 96 2.14 17.89 -13.87
N SER A 97 3.20 18.69 -13.90
CA SER A 97 4.44 18.34 -14.58
C SER A 97 5.37 17.48 -13.73
N ARG A 98 5.25 17.55 -12.40
CA ARG A 98 6.08 16.80 -11.47
C ARG A 98 5.31 16.46 -10.20
N VAL A 99 5.54 15.25 -9.70
CA VAL A 99 5.10 14.79 -8.38
C VAL A 99 6.34 14.35 -7.61
N GLU A 100 6.49 14.84 -6.38
CA GLU A 100 7.54 14.40 -5.47
C GLU A 100 6.91 14.03 -4.12
N GLY A 101 7.25 12.88 -3.57
CA GLY A 101 6.90 12.50 -2.21
C GLY A 101 7.82 13.19 -1.20
N CYS A 102 7.25 13.78 -0.16
CA CYS A 102 8.01 14.38 0.94
C CYS A 102 8.20 13.37 2.08
N MET A 103 9.44 13.14 2.49
CA MET A 103 9.79 12.21 3.56
C MET A 103 10.73 12.88 4.57
N GLY A 104 10.67 12.42 5.82
CA GLY A 104 11.49 12.95 6.91
C GLY A 104 10.82 14.08 7.68
N PRO A 105 11.50 14.61 8.70
CA PRO A 105 10.99 15.70 9.52
C PRO A 105 11.05 17.04 8.78
N PRO A 106 10.26 18.07 9.16
CA PRO A 106 10.18 19.34 8.42
C PRO A 106 11.51 20.10 8.26
N ASP A 107 12.48 19.88 9.16
CA ASP A 107 13.82 20.48 9.15
C ASP A 107 14.81 19.73 8.26
N GLN A 108 14.53 18.47 7.93
CA GLN A 108 15.36 17.62 7.08
C GLN A 108 14.51 16.90 6.02
N GLU A 109 13.48 17.58 5.53
CA GLU A 109 12.55 17.00 4.57
C GLU A 109 13.29 16.75 3.26
N ILE A 110 13.24 15.49 2.81
CA ILE A 110 13.73 15.08 1.50
C ILE A 110 12.53 14.95 0.54
N THR A 111 12.72 15.37 -0.71
CA THR A 111 11.74 15.13 -1.77
C THR A 111 12.26 14.06 -2.71
N ILE A 112 11.41 13.09 -3.04
CA ILE A 112 11.73 11.97 -3.91
C ILE A 112 10.79 12.04 -5.11
N PRO A 113 11.29 12.07 -6.36
CA PRO A 113 10.41 12.06 -7.54
C PRO A 113 9.58 10.77 -7.57
N ILE A 114 8.32 10.91 -7.98
CA ILE A 114 7.39 9.79 -8.14
C ILE A 114 6.79 9.89 -9.54
N ASP A 115 7.34 9.11 -10.46
CA ASP A 115 6.95 9.08 -11.86
C ASP A 115 6.03 7.89 -12.16
N TYR A 116 6.17 6.80 -11.41
CA TYR A 116 5.48 5.52 -11.64
C TYR A 116 4.73 4.98 -10.40
N ASP A 117 3.77 4.09 -10.66
CA ASP A 117 2.87 3.52 -9.62
C ASP A 117 3.62 2.67 -8.58
N ASP A 118 4.69 1.98 -8.98
CA ASP A 118 5.55 1.19 -8.10
C ASP A 118 6.38 2.07 -7.16
N GLU A 119 6.86 3.23 -7.64
CA GLU A 119 7.52 4.24 -6.80
C GLU A 119 6.54 4.84 -5.78
N LEU A 120 5.30 5.10 -6.19
CA LEU A 120 4.25 5.57 -5.30
C LEU A 120 3.93 4.52 -4.23
N GLU A 121 3.81 3.25 -4.61
CA GLU A 121 3.57 2.16 -3.67
C GLU A 121 4.71 2.01 -2.67
N ALA A 122 5.97 2.07 -3.14
CA ALA A 122 7.15 2.03 -2.29
C ALA A 122 7.18 3.19 -1.30
N TYR A 123 6.91 4.42 -1.78
CA TYR A 123 6.82 5.61 -0.94
C TYR A 123 5.75 5.47 0.15
N LEU A 124 4.53 5.06 -0.21
CA LEU A 124 3.44 4.90 0.75
C LEU A 124 3.71 3.80 1.79
N ARG A 125 4.45 2.76 1.42
CA ARG A 125 4.91 1.72 2.35
C ARG A 125 5.94 2.26 3.34
N ASP A 126 6.90 3.05 2.86
CA ASP A 126 8.05 3.49 3.65
C ASP A 126 7.72 4.64 4.63
N ILE A 127 6.76 5.51 4.31
CA ILE A 127 6.29 6.55 5.24
C ILE A 127 5.57 6.00 6.48
N GLY A 128 5.30 4.68 6.53
CA GLY A 128 5.01 3.97 7.78
C GLY A 128 3.80 4.47 8.58
N GLY A 129 2.76 4.98 7.90
CA GLY A 129 1.55 5.50 8.55
C GLY A 129 1.58 6.99 8.92
N VAL A 130 2.66 7.70 8.57
CA VAL A 130 2.67 9.17 8.54
C VAL A 130 1.79 9.65 7.39
N LYS A 131 1.22 10.85 7.54
CA LYS A 131 0.37 11.46 6.50
C LYS A 131 1.21 11.70 5.23
N PRO A 132 0.87 11.09 4.08
CA PRO A 132 1.60 11.32 2.85
C PRO A 132 1.45 12.77 2.39
N ILE A 133 2.59 13.42 2.15
CA ILE A 133 2.66 14.77 1.59
C ILE A 133 3.34 14.67 0.23
N PHE A 134 2.77 15.33 -0.78
CA PHE A 134 3.32 15.39 -2.13
C PHE A 134 3.56 16.85 -2.52
N SER A 135 4.79 17.15 -2.93
CA SER A 135 5.15 18.41 -3.58
C SER A 135 4.83 18.28 -5.08
N VAL A 136 3.93 19.13 -5.59
CA VAL A 136 3.45 19.03 -6.97
C VAL A 136 3.76 20.30 -7.76
N GLN A 137 4.36 20.13 -8.94
CA GLN A 137 4.59 21.24 -9.86
C GLN A 137 3.42 21.36 -10.82
N LEU A 138 2.69 22.47 -10.70
CA LEU A 138 1.58 22.80 -11.61
C LEU A 138 2.08 23.75 -12.70
N VAL A 139 1.69 23.45 -13.94
CA VAL A 139 1.99 24.27 -15.13
C VAL A 139 0.69 24.61 -15.84
N SER A 140 0.56 25.85 -16.29
CA SER A 140 -0.60 26.32 -17.04
C SER A 140 -0.58 25.76 -18.47
N TRP A 141 -1.72 25.29 -18.98
CA TRP A 141 -1.85 24.81 -20.36
C TRP A 141 -1.55 25.88 -21.43
N LYS A 142 -1.54 27.17 -21.01
CA LYS A 142 -1.37 28.32 -21.91
C LYS A 142 0.08 28.65 -22.24
N ASN A 143 1.05 28.02 -21.59
CA ASN A 143 2.48 28.17 -21.90
C ASN A 143 3.04 26.85 -22.45
N PRO A 144 3.07 26.65 -23.79
CA PRO A 144 3.90 25.62 -24.41
C PRO A 144 5.39 25.96 -24.34
#